data_AF-A0A2V9UCF5-F1
#
_entry.id   AF-A0A2V9UCF5-F1
#
_cell.length_a   1.000
_cell.length_b   1.000
_cell.length_c   1.000
_cell.angle_alpha   90.00
_cell.angle_beta   90.00
_cell.angle_gamma   90.00
#
_symmetry.space_group_name_H-M   'P 1'
#
loop_
_entity.id
_entity.type
_entity.pdbx_description
1 polymer ?
#
loop_
_entity_poly.entity_id
_entity_poly.type
_entity_poly.pdbx_seq_one_letter_code
_entity_poly.pdbx_strand_id
1 'polypeptide(L)'
;MAGRTEGFVFETSAGTPLHQSNVLRRSLHPILEKIGRETCGFHSFRRFRVTHLRKCRVPEDLLRFWIGHADKSITDGYSKVKEDVEFRRFTAEQAGLGFHMPTVAPKLPVAPIAPKTEVGNFLVTA
;
A
#
# COMPACT_ATOMS: atom_id res chain seq x y z
N MET A 1 15.58 3.11 -8.91
CA MET A 1 15.00 3.96 -9.96
C MET A 1 16.17 4.58 -10.72
N ALA A 2 16.51 4.07 -11.91
CA ALA A 2 17.76 4.38 -12.61
C ALA A 2 17.74 5.74 -13.33
N GLY A 3 17.52 6.84 -12.62
CA GLY A 3 17.57 8.20 -13.19
C GLY A 3 16.38 8.60 -14.08
N ARG A 4 15.37 7.73 -14.23
CA ARG A 4 14.16 8.01 -15.01
C ARG A 4 13.31 9.10 -14.34
N THR A 5 12.89 10.10 -15.12
CA THR A 5 12.08 11.24 -14.67
C THR A 5 10.60 11.16 -15.04
N GLU A 6 10.21 10.26 -15.95
CA GLU A 6 8.85 10.12 -16.46
C GLU A 6 8.39 8.64 -16.56
N GLY A 7 7.08 8.43 -16.73
CA GLY A 7 6.46 7.09 -16.84
C GLY A 7 5.91 6.52 -15.52
N PHE A 8 5.44 5.27 -15.54
CA PHE A 8 4.78 4.66 -14.38
C PHE A 8 5.78 4.24 -13.31
N VAL A 9 5.53 4.61 -12.04
CA VAL A 9 6.35 4.17 -10.89
C VAL A 9 6.43 2.64 -10.81
N PHE A 10 5.31 1.97 -11.09
CA PHE A 10 5.24 0.52 -11.18
C PHE A 10 4.68 0.13 -12.54
N GLU A 11 5.54 -0.46 -13.37
CA GLU A 11 5.21 -0.93 -14.71
C GLU A 11 5.39 -2.45 -14.84
N THR A 12 4.70 -3.03 -15.80
CA THR A 12 4.97 -4.39 -16.27
C THR A 12 6.26 -4.39 -17.09
N SER A 13 6.78 -5.58 -17.40
CA SER A 13 7.90 -5.74 -18.34
C SER A 13 7.60 -5.22 -19.76
N ALA A 14 6.31 -4.99 -20.08
CA ALA A 14 5.88 -4.42 -21.35
C ALA A 14 5.66 -2.90 -21.28
N GLY A 15 6.05 -2.24 -20.18
CA GLY A 15 5.90 -0.78 -20.01
C GLY A 15 4.47 -0.30 -19.71
N THR A 16 3.55 -1.22 -19.40
CA THR A 16 2.15 -0.88 -19.08
C THR A 16 1.90 -0.79 -17.56
N PRO A 17 0.83 -0.11 -17.10
CA PRO A 17 0.51 -0.06 -15.68
C PRO A 17 0.27 -1.45 -15.07
N LEU A 18 0.70 -1.65 -13.82
CA LEU A 18 0.31 -2.85 -13.07
C LEU A 18 -1.19 -2.86 -12.80
N HIS A 19 -1.87 -3.90 -13.28
CA HIS A 19 -3.29 -4.09 -12.98
C HIS A 19 -3.51 -4.56 -11.54
N GLN A 20 -4.38 -3.86 -10.79
CA GLN A 20 -4.63 -4.13 -9.37
C GLN A 20 -4.97 -5.60 -9.10
N SER A 21 -5.86 -6.22 -9.89
CA SER A 21 -6.26 -7.62 -9.68
C SER A 21 -5.11 -8.61 -9.88
N ASN A 22 -4.11 -8.26 -10.71
CA ASN A 22 -2.93 -9.10 -10.87
C ASN A 22 -2.04 -9.05 -9.62
N VAL A 23 -1.84 -7.86 -9.04
CA VAL A 23 -1.07 -7.71 -7.80
C VAL A 23 -1.75 -8.43 -6.64
N LEU A 24 -3.08 -8.32 -6.54
CA LEU A 24 -3.86 -9.05 -5.53
C LEU A 24 -3.69 -10.56 -5.68
N ARG A 25 -4.02 -11.11 -6.86
CA ARG A 25 -4.05 -12.55 -7.09
C ARG A 25 -2.66 -13.21 -7.07
N ARG A 26 -1.65 -12.54 -7.65
CA ARG A 26 -0.32 -13.16 -7.86
C ARG A 26 0.67 -12.85 -6.74
N SER A 27 0.38 -11.87 -5.88
CA SER A 27 1.32 -11.47 -4.82
C SER A 27 0.63 -11.44 -3.46
N LEU A 28 -0.41 -10.62 -3.29
CA LEU A 28 -0.99 -10.41 -1.95
C LEU A 28 -1.68 -11.67 -1.40
N HIS A 29 -2.55 -12.32 -2.18
CA HIS A 29 -3.30 -13.49 -1.69
C HIS A 29 -2.38 -14.66 -1.31
N PRO A 30 -1.37 -15.04 -2.12
CA PRO A 30 -0.39 -16.05 -1.71
C PRO A 30 0.36 -15.67 -0.42
N ILE A 31 0.71 -14.40 -0.23
CA ILE A 31 1.35 -13.93 1.01
C ILE A 31 0.40 -14.11 2.20
N LEU A 32 -0.86 -13.70 2.07
CA LEU A 32 -1.87 -13.81 3.12
C LEU A 32 -2.12 -15.27 3.52
N GLU A 33 -2.23 -16.16 2.54
CA GLU A 33 -2.36 -17.61 2.77
C GLU A 33 -1.15 -18.16 3.53
N LYS A 34 0.06 -17.82 3.09
CA LYS A 34 1.31 -18.26 3.74
C LYS A 34 1.41 -17.84 5.21
N ILE A 35 0.86 -16.68 5.57
CA ILE A 35 0.84 -16.19 6.95
C ILE A 35 -0.45 -16.57 7.70
N GLY A 36 -1.28 -17.46 7.15
CA GLY A 36 -2.50 -17.97 7.78
C GLY A 36 -3.59 -16.92 7.97
N ARG A 37 -3.68 -15.93 7.08
CA ARG A 37 -4.69 -14.86 7.14
C ARG A 37 -5.73 -15.00 6.04
N GLU A 38 -6.94 -14.53 6.35
CA GLU A 38 -8.02 -14.42 5.38
C GLU A 38 -7.62 -13.51 4.20
N THR A 39 -8.10 -13.85 3.01
CA THR A 39 -7.90 -13.04 1.80
C THR A 39 -8.50 -11.65 1.97
N CYS A 40 -7.78 -10.62 1.56
CA CYS A 40 -8.28 -9.25 1.59
C CYS A 40 -7.66 -8.40 0.48
N GLY A 41 -8.36 -7.33 0.12
CA GLY A 41 -7.91 -6.36 -0.87
C GLY A 41 -7.16 -5.16 -0.28
N PHE A 42 -6.68 -4.28 -1.14
CA PHE A 42 -5.93 -3.09 -0.73
C PHE A 42 -6.71 -2.14 0.18
N HIS A 43 -8.04 -2.14 0.09
CA HIS A 43 -8.90 -1.34 0.95
C HIS A 43 -8.74 -1.68 2.43
N SER A 44 -8.37 -2.92 2.78
CA SER A 44 -8.09 -3.29 4.17
C SER A 44 -6.88 -2.55 4.74
N PHE A 45 -5.82 -2.32 3.95
CA PHE A 45 -4.67 -1.51 4.39
C PHE A 45 -5.05 -0.03 4.56
N ARG A 46 -5.90 0.51 3.69
CA ARG A 46 -6.43 1.88 3.84
C ARG A 46 -7.24 2.00 5.14
N ARG A 47 -8.11 1.04 5.46
CA ARG A 47 -8.87 1.00 6.72
C ARG A 47 -7.96 0.90 7.93
N PHE A 48 -6.94 0.02 7.89
CA PHE A 48 -5.93 -0.07 8.93
C PHE A 48 -5.26 1.29 9.18
N ARG A 49 -4.80 1.96 8.12
CA ARG A 49 -4.16 3.28 8.22
C ARG A 49 -5.09 4.31 8.83
N VAL A 50 -6.36 4.37 8.42
CA VAL A 50 -7.36 5.29 9.01
C VAL A 50 -7.50 5.05 10.51
N THR A 51 -7.67 3.79 10.93
CA THR A 51 -7.81 3.44 12.35
C THR A 51 -6.56 3.82 13.15
N HIS A 52 -5.37 3.57 12.59
CA HIS A 52 -4.10 3.95 13.21
C HIS A 52 -4.00 5.47 13.42
N LEU A 53 -4.25 6.26 12.37
CA LEU A 53 -4.22 7.72 12.45
C LEU A 53 -5.23 8.28 13.46
N ARG A 54 -6.43 7.69 13.55
CA ARG A 54 -7.42 8.08 14.58
C ARG A 54 -6.93 7.78 16.00
N LYS A 55 -6.29 6.63 16.21
CA LYS A 55 -5.70 6.26 17.52
C LYS A 55 -4.58 7.22 17.92
N CYS A 56 -3.78 7.69 16.96
CA CYS A 56 -2.74 8.70 17.17
C CYS A 56 -3.27 10.13 17.33
N ARG A 57 -4.60 10.33 17.35
CA ARG A 57 -5.23 11.65 17.49
C ARG A 57 -4.79 12.66 16.42
N VAL A 58 -4.52 12.17 15.21
CA VAL A 58 -4.24 13.04 14.06
C VAL A 58 -5.46 13.94 13.81
N PRO A 59 -5.27 15.26 13.59
CA PRO A 59 -6.37 16.17 13.27
C PRO A 59 -7.23 15.66 12.12
N GLU A 60 -8.54 15.83 12.23
CA GLU A 60 -9.52 15.22 11.31
C GLU A 60 -9.37 15.77 9.89
N ASP A 61 -9.10 17.06 9.75
CA ASP A 61 -8.85 17.73 8.47
C ASP A 61 -7.60 17.17 7.77
N LEU A 62 -6.50 16.98 8.50
CA LEU A 62 -5.29 16.36 7.98
C LEU A 62 -5.50 14.89 7.62
N LEU A 63 -6.23 14.12 8.45
CA LEU A 63 -6.60 12.74 8.16
C LEU A 63 -7.41 12.65 6.86
N ARG A 64 -8.41 13.51 6.71
CA ARG A 64 -9.30 13.54 5.52
C ARG A 64 -8.52 13.91 4.27
N PHE A 65 -7.61 14.89 4.37
CA PHE A 65 -6.69 15.25 3.31
C PHE A 65 -5.83 14.06 2.86
N TRP A 66 -5.15 13.36 3.79
CA TRP A 66 -4.31 12.20 3.45
C TRP A 66 -5.08 11.02 2.84
N ILE A 67 -6.32 10.84 3.26
CA ILE A 67 -7.16 9.71 2.85
C ILE A 67 -7.98 10.04 1.59
N GLY A 68 -7.95 11.30 1.14
CA GLY A 68 -8.67 11.79 -0.04
C GLY A 68 -10.18 11.82 0.15
N HIS A 69 -10.65 12.16 1.35
CA HIS A 69 -12.08 12.34 1.61
C HIS A 69 -12.51 13.75 1.24
N ALA A 70 -13.64 13.87 0.52
CA ALA A 70 -14.26 15.14 0.22
C ALA A 70 -14.79 15.83 1.49
N ASP A 71 -14.81 17.16 1.46
CA ASP A 71 -15.30 18.04 2.51
C ASP A 71 -16.77 17.76 2.87
N LYS A 72 -17.09 17.83 4.16
CA LYS A 72 -18.44 17.59 4.69
C LYS A 72 -19.14 18.89 5.06
N SER A 73 -18.38 19.95 5.29
CA SER A 73 -18.88 21.26 5.72
C SER A 73 -18.10 22.39 5.04
N ILE A 74 -18.68 23.60 5.01
CA ILE A 74 -17.98 24.80 4.54
C ILE A 74 -16.72 25.06 5.39
N THR A 75 -16.79 24.77 6.70
CA THR A 75 -15.69 24.96 7.63
C THR A 75 -14.49 24.07 7.31
N ASP A 76 -14.71 22.88 6.73
CA ASP A 76 -13.62 22.01 6.29
C ASP A 76 -12.73 22.73 5.26
N GLY A 77 -13.33 23.55 4.39
CA GLY A 77 -12.63 24.34 3.37
C GLY A 77 -11.78 25.49 3.90
N TYR A 78 -11.92 25.83 5.19
CA TYR A 78 -11.04 26.81 5.85
C TYR A 78 -9.72 26.19 6.30
N SER A 79 -9.62 24.86 6.37
CA SER A 79 -8.38 24.21 6.78
C SER A 79 -7.26 24.48 5.77
N LYS A 80 -6.14 25.03 6.28
CA LYS A 80 -4.91 25.29 5.51
C LYS A 80 -3.81 24.25 5.77
N VAL A 81 -4.17 23.12 6.39
CA VAL A 81 -3.22 22.04 6.70
C VAL A 81 -2.65 21.36 5.45
N LYS A 82 -3.32 21.51 4.31
CA LYS A 82 -2.83 21.01 3.02
C LYS A 82 -1.52 21.71 2.62
N GLU A 83 -1.46 23.03 2.81
CA GLU A 83 -0.33 23.88 2.46
C GLU A 83 0.80 23.80 3.49
N ASP A 84 0.49 23.45 4.74
CA ASP A 84 1.48 23.34 5.82
C ASP A 84 2.29 22.02 5.76
N VAL A 85 3.33 22.02 4.94
CA VAL A 85 4.20 20.85 4.72
C VAL A 85 4.95 20.43 6.00
N GLU A 86 5.40 21.39 6.81
CA GLU A 86 6.16 21.11 8.03
C GLU A 86 5.26 20.46 9.08
N PHE A 87 4.05 20.98 9.30
CA PHE A 87 3.07 20.36 10.19
C PHE A 87 2.67 18.96 9.74
N ARG A 88 2.50 18.76 8.43
CA ARG A 88 2.21 17.45 7.85
C ARG A 88 3.34 16.46 8.09
N ARG A 89 4.59 16.88 7.88
CA ARG A 89 5.77 16.04 8.13
C ARG A 89 5.85 15.67 9.61
N PHE A 90 5.80 16.65 10.50
CA PHE A 90 5.82 16.47 11.94
C PHE A 90 4.73 15.47 12.38
N THR A 91 3.49 15.66 11.94
CA THR A 91 2.38 14.78 12.32
C THR A 91 2.55 13.36 11.77
N ALA A 92 3.09 13.22 10.55
CA ALA A 92 3.35 11.91 9.97
C ALA A 92 4.43 11.13 10.73
N GLU A 93 5.48 11.82 11.18
CA GLU A 93 6.56 11.25 12.00
C GLU A 93 6.03 10.83 13.37
N GLN A 94 5.26 11.69 14.04
CA GLN A 94 4.64 11.39 15.34
C GLN A 94 3.66 10.22 15.26
N ALA A 95 2.83 10.16 14.21
CA ALA A 95 1.90 9.06 14.03
C ALA A 95 2.62 7.75 13.67
N GLY A 96 3.73 7.82 12.94
CA GLY A 96 4.48 6.65 12.50
C GLY A 96 3.69 5.72 11.55
N LEU A 97 4.14 4.46 11.47
CA LEU A 97 3.58 3.47 10.53
C LEU A 97 2.44 2.63 11.12
N GLY A 98 2.37 2.53 12.45
CA GLY A 98 1.44 1.63 13.15
C GLY A 98 1.89 0.18 13.23
N PHE A 99 3.10 -0.11 12.77
CA PHE A 99 3.79 -1.38 12.92
C PHE A 99 5.31 -1.14 12.91
N HIS A 100 6.05 -2.07 13.48
CA HIS A 100 7.51 -2.06 13.43
C HIS A 100 7.97 -2.68 12.11
N MET A 101 8.83 -1.97 11.38
CA MET A 101 9.57 -2.55 10.28
C MET A 101 10.87 -3.10 10.85
N PRO A 102 11.11 -4.43 10.82
CA PRO A 102 12.44 -4.92 11.12
C PRO A 102 13.42 -4.27 10.14
N THR A 103 14.59 -3.85 10.62
CA THR A 103 15.66 -3.36 9.73
C THR A 103 16.10 -4.53 8.88
N VAL A 104 15.52 -4.67 7.69
CA VAL A 104 15.91 -5.72 6.76
C VAL A 104 17.24 -5.27 6.17
N ALA A 105 18.34 -5.91 6.59
CA ALA A 105 19.61 -5.80 5.88
C ALA A 105 19.36 -6.02 4.37
N PRO A 106 20.06 -5.33 3.46
CA PRO A 106 19.69 -5.16 2.05
C PRO A 106 19.90 -6.43 1.18
N LYS A 107 19.35 -7.57 1.60
CA LYS A 107 19.21 -8.79 0.82
C LYS A 107 17.80 -9.34 0.96
N LEU A 108 16.81 -8.55 0.54
CA LEU A 108 15.64 -9.20 -0.04
C LEU A 108 16.04 -9.50 -1.49
N PRO A 109 16.09 -10.78 -1.92
CA PRO A 109 16.17 -11.05 -3.34
C PRO A 109 14.97 -10.33 -3.98
N VAL A 110 15.22 -9.56 -5.03
CA VAL A 110 14.17 -9.04 -5.90
C VAL A 110 13.21 -10.20 -6.10
N ALA A 111 11.98 -10.08 -5.59
CA ALA A 111 11.01 -11.15 -5.68
C ALA A 111 10.96 -11.54 -7.17
N PRO A 112 11.31 -12.79 -7.55
CA PRO A 112 11.20 -13.20 -8.93
C PRO A 112 9.77 -12.91 -9.35
N ILE A 113 9.59 -12.25 -10.49
CA ILE A 113 8.27 -12.16 -11.13
C ILE A 113 7.72 -13.58 -11.09
N ALA A 114 6.66 -13.80 -10.30
CA ALA A 114 6.13 -15.13 -10.07
C ALA A 114 5.91 -15.80 -11.44
N PRO A 115 6.63 -16.90 -11.76
CA PRO A 115 6.39 -17.62 -12.99
C PRO A 115 4.93 -18.05 -12.99
N LYS A 116 4.26 -17.95 -14.14
CA LYS A 116 2.96 -18.62 -14.29
C LYS A 116 3.22 -20.10 -14.05
N THR A 117 2.64 -20.68 -13.02
CA THR A 117 2.68 -22.12 -12.80
C THR A 117 2.09 -22.80 -14.04
N GLU A 118 2.91 -23.48 -14.82
CA GLU A 118 2.42 -24.40 -15.84
C GLU A 118 1.73 -25.56 -15.11
N VAL A 119 0.51 -25.85 -15.54
CA VAL A 119 -0.31 -26.95 -15.01
C VAL A 119 0.36 -28.24 -15.45
N GLY A 120 1.16 -28.85 -14.59
CA GLY A 120 1.76 -30.16 -14.80
C GLY A 120 0.73 -31.26 -14.62
N ASN A 121 0.46 -32.02 -15.68
CA ASN A 121 -0.35 -33.24 -15.67
C ASN A 121 0.15 -34.22 -14.62
N PHE A 122 -0.70 -34.56 -13.65
CA PHE A 122 -0.52 -35.77 -12.85
C PHE A 122 -1.04 -36.96 -13.66
N LEU A 123 -0.12 -37.73 -14.24
CA LEU A 123 -0.41 -39.09 -14.67
C LEU A 123 -0.53 -39.95 -13.40
N VAL A 124 -1.76 -40.32 -13.05
CA VAL A 124 -2.01 -41.40 -12.10
C VAL A 124 -1.82 -42.70 -12.87
N THR A 125 -0.82 -43.49 -12.48
CA THR A 125 -0.67 -44.88 -12.95
C THR A 125 -0.86 -45.84 -11.77
N ALA A 126 -1.74 -46.82 -12.04
CA ALA A 126 -2.10 -48.03 -11.29
C ALA A 126 -2.66 -47.87 -9.87
#